data_AF-A0A9P5JET2-F1
#
_entry.id   AF-A0A9P5JET2-F1
#
_cell.length_a   1.000
_cell.length_b   1.000
_cell.length_c   1.000
_cell.angle_alpha   90.00
_cell.angle_beta   90.00
_cell.angle_gamma   90.00
#
_symmetry.space_group_name_H-M   'P 1'
#
loop_
_entity.id
_entity.type
_entity.pdbx_description
1 polymer ?
#
loop_
_entity_poly.entity_id
_entity_poly.type
_entity_poly.pdbx_seq_one_letter_code
_entity_poly.pdbx_strand_id
1 'polypeptide(L)'
;MYDQIRTNWKCRTSLLNERFREMSHHAMKITRIIRDDWARRKPVRHAARDSIVSVFTVAVPTSCLVLNMNRRPGLAGFDLHNQSLQSYAALGETLNQNQVDALHSQLSQFRSALVRFASEHRRDIVRDPSFRHAFQQMCASIGVDPLAGPRKGGWWSEVLGLGDWQHELGVQIVDICVNTRERNGGIIEMTELIRLLSKLRGVDGDSSKAGKITEDDVVRSIKTLEPLGAGYRVIKVGSKSMVCSSVKELDSDQAVILSLAQKTGGRFDEKTLVIHTRWTVERARAAASNMIDRDGLCWVDEQDESGGISYWVPSAIAWDDE
;
A
#
# COMPACT_ATOMS: atom_id res chain seq x y z
N MET A 1 -20.27 18.66 -35.88
CA MET A 1 -20.31 17.47 -35.01
C MET A 1 -19.05 16.59 -35.16
N TYR A 2 -18.64 16.20 -36.37
CA TYR A 2 -17.42 15.38 -36.59
C TYR A 2 -16.09 16.07 -36.23
N ASP A 3 -15.93 17.36 -36.53
CA ASP A 3 -14.69 18.10 -36.19
C ASP A 3 -14.50 18.32 -34.68
N GLN A 4 -15.59 18.32 -33.92
CA GLN A 4 -15.60 18.52 -32.46
C GLN A 4 -15.25 17.23 -31.70
N ILE A 5 -15.54 16.07 -32.30
CA ILE A 5 -15.11 14.76 -31.81
C ILE A 5 -13.63 14.54 -32.13
N ARG A 6 -13.17 14.95 -33.32
CA ARG A 6 -11.76 14.82 -33.74
C ARG A 6 -10.80 15.69 -32.94
N THR A 7 -11.21 16.91 -32.60
CA THR A 7 -10.44 17.80 -31.71
C THR A 7 -10.40 17.30 -30.27
N ASN A 8 -11.53 16.79 -29.74
CA ASN A 8 -11.56 16.15 -28.41
C ASN A 8 -10.70 14.89 -28.33
N TRP A 9 -10.67 14.06 -29.39
CA TRP A 9 -9.81 12.86 -29.44
C TRP A 9 -8.33 13.23 -29.47
N LYS A 10 -7.93 14.20 -30.32
CA LYS A 10 -6.55 14.71 -30.38
C LYS A 10 -6.08 15.28 -29.05
N CYS A 11 -6.94 16.03 -28.36
CA CYS A 11 -6.63 16.64 -27.06
C CYS A 11 -6.51 15.58 -25.93
N ARG A 12 -7.35 14.53 -25.96
CA ARG A 12 -7.23 13.39 -25.02
C ARG A 12 -5.98 12.55 -25.27
N THR A 13 -5.62 12.30 -26.53
CA THR A 13 -4.39 11.58 -26.87
C THR A 13 -3.12 12.38 -26.57
N SER A 14 -3.14 13.70 -26.70
CA SER A 14 -2.00 14.54 -26.32
C SER A 14 -1.78 14.56 -24.81
N LEU A 15 -2.85 14.67 -24.02
CA LEU A 15 -2.79 14.61 -22.55
C LEU A 15 -2.32 13.24 -22.03
N LEU A 16 -2.73 12.14 -22.68
CA LEU A 16 -2.26 10.79 -22.35
C LEU A 16 -0.78 10.60 -22.72
N ASN A 17 -0.35 11.10 -23.87
CA ASN A 17 1.06 11.04 -24.30
C ASN A 17 1.98 11.93 -23.44
N GLU A 18 1.48 13.06 -22.95
CA GLU A 18 2.21 13.97 -22.07
C GLU A 18 2.38 13.34 -20.67
N ARG A 19 1.31 12.74 -20.12
CA ARG A 19 1.38 11.92 -18.89
C ARG A 19 2.29 10.70 -19.04
N PHE A 20 2.29 10.04 -20.20
CA PHE A 20 3.18 8.90 -20.47
C PHE A 20 4.65 9.32 -20.58
N ARG A 21 4.93 10.52 -21.13
CA ARG A 21 6.27 11.14 -21.12
C ARG A 21 6.72 11.50 -19.71
N GLU A 22 5.85 12.06 -18.88
CA GLU A 22 6.15 12.36 -17.47
C GLU A 22 6.44 11.08 -16.67
N MET A 23 5.61 10.03 -16.86
CA MET A 23 5.84 8.72 -16.25
C MET A 23 7.16 8.08 -16.70
N SER A 24 7.48 8.16 -18.00
CA SER A 24 8.76 7.66 -18.53
C SER A 24 9.97 8.44 -17.98
N HIS A 25 9.82 9.75 -17.78
CA HIS A 25 10.88 10.59 -17.23
C HIS A 25 11.11 10.31 -15.73
N HIS A 26 10.06 10.04 -14.96
CA HIS A 26 10.18 9.57 -13.58
C HIS A 26 10.76 8.15 -13.48
N ALA A 27 10.32 7.23 -14.34
CA ALA A 27 10.89 5.89 -14.41
C ALA A 27 12.39 5.92 -14.75
N MET A 28 12.82 6.80 -15.66
CA MET A 28 14.24 7.02 -16.00
C MET A 28 15.04 7.66 -14.86
N LYS A 29 14.46 8.59 -14.09
CA LYS A 29 15.12 9.16 -12.90
C LYS A 29 15.35 8.11 -11.83
N ILE A 30 14.34 7.27 -11.55
CA ILE A 30 14.41 6.23 -10.53
C ILE A 30 15.41 5.14 -10.93
N THR A 31 15.41 4.69 -12.19
CA THR A 31 16.43 3.73 -12.68
C THR A 31 17.84 4.32 -12.68
N ARG A 32 18.00 5.63 -12.86
CA ARG A 32 19.31 6.31 -12.71
C ARG A 32 19.77 6.34 -11.25
N ILE A 33 18.88 6.65 -10.31
CA ILE A 33 19.17 6.62 -8.87
C ILE A 33 19.57 5.21 -8.42
N ILE A 34 18.81 4.19 -8.83
CA ILE A 34 19.10 2.78 -8.52
C ILE A 34 20.45 2.37 -9.11
N ARG A 35 20.73 2.72 -10.37
CA ARG A 35 22.01 2.45 -11.04
C ARG A 35 23.19 3.14 -10.34
N ASP A 36 23.04 4.39 -9.94
CA ASP A 36 24.11 5.18 -9.31
C ASP A 36 24.35 4.78 -7.84
N ASP A 37 23.34 4.22 -7.17
CA ASP A 37 23.48 3.62 -5.83
C ASP A 37 24.13 2.23 -5.89
N TRP A 38 23.77 1.44 -6.91
CA TRP A 38 24.34 0.12 -7.16
C TRP A 38 25.82 0.19 -7.59
N ALA A 39 26.20 1.22 -8.35
CA ALA A 39 27.59 1.46 -8.77
C ALA A 39 28.54 1.90 -7.63
N ARG A 40 28.00 2.37 -6.49
CA ARG A 40 28.80 2.84 -5.34
C ARG A 40 29.22 1.74 -4.37
N ARG A 41 28.75 0.50 -4.54
CA ARG A 41 29.16 -0.67 -3.73
C ARG A 41 30.22 -1.49 -4.50
N LYS A 42 31.42 -1.63 -3.93
CA LYS A 42 32.59 -2.29 -4.57
C LYS A 42 32.37 -3.79 -4.90
N PRO A 43 33.14 -4.36 -5.85
CA PRO A 43 32.64 -5.39 -6.75
C PRO A 43 33.15 -6.80 -6.44
N VAL A 44 32.28 -7.81 -6.54
CA VAL A 44 32.71 -9.21 -6.65
C VAL A 44 32.00 -9.87 -7.83
N ARG A 45 32.85 -10.18 -8.82
CA ARG A 45 32.73 -11.17 -9.89
C ARG A 45 31.79 -10.86 -11.07
N HIS A 46 32.47 -10.76 -12.21
CA HIS A 46 32.03 -10.53 -13.56
C HIS A 46 31.29 -11.75 -14.11
N ALA A 47 30.02 -11.60 -14.51
CA ALA A 47 29.36 -12.33 -15.60
C ALA A 47 27.88 -11.94 -15.71
N ALA A 48 27.55 -10.65 -15.87
CA ALA A 48 26.17 -10.23 -16.16
C ALA A 48 26.10 -8.81 -16.73
N ARG A 49 27.13 -8.38 -17.47
CA ARG A 49 27.26 -6.98 -17.89
C ARG A 49 26.69 -6.67 -19.28
N ASP A 50 26.20 -7.67 -20.01
CA ASP A 50 25.87 -7.51 -21.44
C ASP A 50 24.40 -7.71 -21.83
N SER A 51 23.46 -7.93 -20.91
CA SER A 51 22.05 -8.14 -21.28
C SER A 51 21.11 -6.93 -21.12
N ILE A 52 21.57 -5.76 -20.67
CA ILE A 52 20.69 -4.61 -20.37
C ILE A 52 20.94 -3.36 -21.24
N VAL A 53 21.91 -3.38 -22.16
CA VAL A 53 22.26 -2.18 -22.99
C VAL A 53 21.88 -2.32 -24.47
N SER A 54 21.06 -3.30 -24.86
CA SER A 54 20.73 -3.54 -26.29
C SER A 54 19.30 -3.15 -26.75
N VAL A 55 18.58 -2.26 -26.04
CA VAL A 55 17.17 -1.96 -26.41
C VAL A 55 16.86 -0.46 -26.60
N PHE A 56 17.85 0.39 -26.88
CA PHE A 56 17.55 1.78 -27.26
C PHE A 56 18.47 2.29 -28.37
N THR A 57 18.36 1.71 -29.56
CA THR A 57 18.67 2.41 -30.81
C THR A 57 17.76 1.86 -31.91
N VAL A 58 16.57 2.44 -32.05
CA VAL A 58 15.82 2.35 -33.30
C VAL A 58 15.66 3.77 -33.82
N ALA A 59 16.33 3.99 -34.94
CA ALA A 59 16.28 5.20 -35.73
C ALA A 59 14.83 5.58 -36.04
N VAL A 60 14.52 6.87 -35.91
CA VAL A 60 13.32 7.48 -36.47
C VAL A 60 13.44 7.38 -37.99
N PRO A 61 12.54 6.69 -38.72
CA PRO A 61 12.52 6.79 -40.17
C PRO A 61 11.85 8.12 -40.55
N THR A 62 12.64 9.17 -40.74
CA THR A 62 12.22 10.31 -41.58
C THR A 62 12.18 9.84 -43.03
N SER A 63 11.08 9.20 -43.42
CA SER A 63 10.67 9.10 -44.82
C SER A 63 9.38 9.87 -44.98
N CYS A 64 9.55 11.16 -45.27
CA CYS A 64 8.49 12.01 -45.79
C CYS A 64 8.23 11.53 -47.22
N LEU A 65 7.34 10.55 -47.40
CA LEU A 65 6.82 10.21 -48.72
C LEU A 65 5.91 11.35 -49.16
N VAL A 66 6.44 12.19 -50.05
CA VAL A 66 5.67 13.17 -50.81
C VAL A 66 4.66 12.40 -51.67
N LEU A 67 3.43 12.26 -51.17
CA LEU A 67 2.31 11.76 -51.97
C LEU A 67 1.95 12.85 -52.99
N ASN A 68 2.37 12.63 -54.23
CA ASN A 68 1.96 13.47 -55.35
C ASN A 68 0.46 13.26 -55.60
N MET A 69 -0.39 14.12 -55.04
CA MET A 69 -1.83 14.10 -55.24
C MET A 69 -2.20 14.61 -56.63
N ASN A 70 -2.09 13.75 -57.65
CA ASN A 70 -2.74 14.02 -58.94
C ASN A 70 -4.26 13.90 -58.76
N ARG A 71 -4.92 15.05 -58.59
CA ARG A 71 -6.38 15.18 -58.50
C ARG A 71 -7.00 14.82 -59.86
N ARG A 72 -7.52 13.60 -59.99
CA ARG A 72 -8.44 13.24 -61.08
C ARG A 72 -9.87 13.63 -60.65
N PRO A 73 -10.54 14.57 -61.34
CA PRO A 73 -11.93 14.90 -61.03
C PRO A 73 -12.87 13.81 -61.58
N GLY A 74 -13.79 13.32 -60.74
CA GLY A 74 -14.85 12.38 -61.14
C GLY A 74 -15.25 11.38 -60.03
N LEU A 75 -16.44 10.78 -60.14
CA LEU A 75 -17.01 9.78 -59.21
C LEU A 75 -16.04 8.63 -58.89
N ALA A 76 -15.22 8.20 -59.86
CA ALA A 76 -14.18 7.18 -59.66
C ALA A 76 -13.05 7.59 -58.68
N GLY A 77 -12.81 8.89 -58.50
CA GLY A 77 -11.85 9.40 -57.51
C GLY A 77 -12.42 9.36 -56.08
N PHE A 78 -13.74 9.42 -55.94
CA PHE A 78 -14.41 9.27 -54.64
C PHE A 78 -14.34 7.82 -54.14
N ASP A 79 -14.54 6.85 -55.02
CA ASP A 79 -14.42 5.41 -54.68
C ASP A 79 -12.97 5.05 -54.31
N LEU A 80 -11.98 5.53 -55.06
CA LEU A 80 -10.56 5.36 -54.72
C LEU A 80 -10.18 6.03 -53.40
N HIS A 81 -10.74 7.21 -53.11
CA HIS A 81 -10.52 7.90 -51.84
C HIS A 81 -11.15 7.14 -50.67
N ASN A 82 -12.38 6.64 -50.84
CA ASN A 82 -13.09 5.88 -49.82
C ASN A 82 -12.43 4.52 -49.54
N GLN A 83 -11.97 3.82 -50.59
CA GLN A 83 -11.15 2.60 -50.48
C GLN A 83 -9.82 2.88 -49.77
N SER A 84 -9.16 4.00 -50.09
CA SER A 84 -7.94 4.42 -49.41
C SER A 84 -8.18 4.69 -47.91
N LEU A 85 -9.26 5.39 -47.55
CA LEU A 85 -9.64 5.62 -46.15
C LEU A 85 -9.93 4.31 -45.40
N GLN A 86 -10.63 3.36 -46.03
CA GLN A 86 -10.86 2.03 -45.46
C GLN A 86 -9.56 1.25 -45.27
N SER A 87 -8.63 1.32 -46.23
CA SER A 87 -7.32 0.68 -46.12
C SER A 87 -6.46 1.29 -45.01
N TYR A 88 -6.51 2.61 -44.82
CA TYR A 88 -5.83 3.30 -43.71
C TYR A 88 -6.46 2.97 -42.36
N ALA A 89 -7.78 2.85 -42.28
CA ALA A 89 -8.47 2.42 -41.06
C ALA A 89 -8.10 0.98 -40.68
N ALA A 90 -8.11 0.06 -41.66
CA ALA A 90 -7.69 -1.32 -41.46
C ALA A 90 -6.21 -1.42 -41.04
N LEU A 91 -5.32 -0.67 -41.69
CA LEU A 91 -3.91 -0.60 -41.31
C LEU A 91 -3.74 -0.05 -39.89
N GLY A 92 -4.46 1.01 -39.54
CA GLY A 92 -4.47 1.59 -38.20
C GLY A 92 -4.89 0.58 -37.13
N GLU A 93 -5.94 -0.21 -37.40
CA GLU A 93 -6.39 -1.27 -36.50
C GLU A 93 -5.35 -2.38 -36.37
N THR A 94 -4.75 -2.84 -37.47
CA THR A 94 -3.70 -3.88 -37.41
C THR A 94 -2.46 -3.41 -36.66
N LEU A 95 -2.06 -2.15 -36.81
CA LEU A 95 -0.93 -1.58 -36.07
C LEU A 95 -1.24 -1.47 -34.58
N ASN A 96 -2.47 -1.08 -34.22
CA ASN A 96 -2.91 -1.04 -32.84
C ASN A 96 -2.95 -2.45 -32.23
N GLN A 97 -3.50 -3.43 -32.95
CA GLN A 97 -3.53 -4.82 -32.51
C GLN A 97 -2.11 -5.38 -32.31
N ASN A 98 -1.19 -5.13 -33.24
CA ASN A 98 0.21 -5.53 -33.09
C ASN A 98 0.88 -4.88 -31.87
N GLN A 99 0.56 -3.62 -31.55
CA GLN A 99 1.06 -2.96 -30.34
C GLN A 99 0.49 -3.59 -29.07
N VAL A 100 -0.80 -3.92 -29.06
CA VAL A 100 -1.47 -4.60 -27.95
C VAL A 100 -0.88 -6.00 -27.74
N ASP A 101 -0.67 -6.76 -28.81
CA ASP A 101 -0.10 -8.11 -28.76
C ASP A 101 1.36 -8.09 -28.28
N ALA A 102 2.15 -7.11 -28.75
CA ALA A 102 3.51 -6.90 -28.27
C ALA A 102 3.54 -6.57 -26.77
N LEU A 103 2.62 -5.74 -26.29
CA LEU A 103 2.49 -5.40 -24.87
C LEU A 103 2.07 -6.61 -24.03
N HIS A 104 1.15 -7.44 -24.52
CA HIS A 104 0.78 -8.70 -23.86
C HIS A 104 1.97 -9.66 -23.74
N SER A 105 2.78 -9.79 -24.78
CA SER A 105 4.00 -10.61 -24.76
C SER A 105 5.02 -10.09 -23.74
N GLN A 106 5.25 -8.77 -23.71
CA GLN A 106 6.14 -8.13 -22.73
C GLN A 106 5.64 -8.32 -21.30
N LEU A 107 4.34 -8.15 -21.04
CA LEU A 107 3.74 -8.41 -19.72
C LEU A 107 3.88 -9.87 -19.32
N SER A 108 3.74 -10.82 -20.25
CA SER A 108 3.92 -12.24 -19.96
C SER A 108 5.38 -12.57 -19.59
N GLN A 109 6.35 -12.04 -20.33
CA GLN A 109 7.78 -12.22 -20.02
C GLN A 109 8.13 -11.62 -18.67
N PHE A 110 7.65 -10.41 -18.40
CA PHE A 110 7.83 -9.74 -17.12
C PHE A 110 7.22 -10.53 -15.98
N ARG A 111 6.00 -11.08 -16.17
CA ARG A 111 5.33 -11.92 -15.18
C ARG A 111 6.18 -13.13 -14.82
N SER A 112 6.64 -13.89 -15.80
CA SER A 112 7.49 -15.05 -15.57
C SER A 112 8.79 -14.69 -14.86
N ALA A 113 9.41 -13.56 -15.21
CA ALA A 113 10.61 -13.07 -14.54
C ALA A 113 10.35 -12.69 -13.07
N LEU A 114 9.24 -12.01 -12.77
CA LEU A 114 8.87 -11.62 -11.41
C LEU A 114 8.57 -12.84 -10.54
N VAL A 115 7.85 -13.83 -11.07
CA VAL A 115 7.58 -15.11 -10.40
C VAL A 115 8.88 -15.81 -10.04
N ARG A 116 9.79 -15.94 -11.03
CA ARG A 116 11.08 -16.56 -10.81
C ARG A 116 11.89 -15.81 -9.74
N PHE A 117 11.98 -14.50 -9.84
CA PHE A 117 12.67 -13.65 -8.87
C PHE A 117 12.12 -13.84 -7.45
N ALA A 118 10.80 -13.80 -7.28
CA ALA A 118 10.18 -13.99 -5.97
C ALA A 118 10.41 -15.39 -5.41
N SER A 119 10.40 -16.43 -6.26
CA SER A 119 10.67 -17.80 -5.83
C SER A 119 12.13 -17.99 -5.38
N GLU A 120 13.09 -17.42 -6.11
CA GLU A 120 14.52 -17.49 -5.80
C GLU A 120 14.86 -16.69 -4.53
N HIS A 121 14.21 -15.54 -4.32
CA HIS A 121 14.49 -14.64 -3.20
C HIS A 121 13.44 -14.67 -2.07
N ARG A 122 12.55 -15.67 -2.02
CA ARG A 122 11.46 -15.73 -1.03
C ARG A 122 11.96 -15.56 0.41
N ARG A 123 13.06 -16.24 0.76
CA ARG A 123 13.65 -16.20 2.10
C ARG A 123 14.19 -14.81 2.43
N ASP A 124 14.78 -14.12 1.46
CA ASP A 124 15.29 -12.76 1.64
C ASP A 124 14.15 -11.74 1.79
N ILE A 125 13.05 -11.90 1.01
CA ILE A 125 11.84 -11.07 1.13
C ILE A 125 11.23 -11.22 2.54
N VAL A 126 11.18 -12.43 3.10
CA VAL A 126 10.67 -12.65 4.46
C VAL A 126 11.68 -12.20 5.52
N ARG A 127 12.98 -12.29 5.27
CA ARG A 127 13.99 -11.92 6.27
C ARG A 127 14.20 -10.41 6.40
N ASP A 128 14.37 -9.70 5.29
CA ASP A 128 14.73 -8.27 5.29
C ASP A 128 13.51 -7.39 5.00
N PRO A 129 13.07 -6.56 5.96
CA PRO A 129 11.96 -5.64 5.74
C PRO A 129 12.22 -4.58 4.66
N SER A 130 13.46 -4.13 4.50
CA SER A 130 13.79 -3.10 3.51
C SER A 130 13.62 -3.64 2.10
N PHE A 131 14.14 -4.85 1.87
CA PHE A 131 13.98 -5.57 0.62
C PHE A 131 12.52 -5.92 0.35
N ARG A 132 11.77 -6.36 1.38
CA ARG A 132 10.32 -6.61 1.28
C ARG A 132 9.55 -5.39 0.82
N HIS A 133 9.82 -4.23 1.44
CA HIS A 133 9.18 -2.97 1.08
C HIS A 133 9.46 -2.58 -0.37
N ALA A 134 10.73 -2.66 -0.81
CA ALA A 134 11.11 -2.38 -2.19
C ALA A 134 10.42 -3.32 -3.20
N PHE A 135 10.36 -4.61 -2.89
CA PHE A 135 9.65 -5.60 -3.72
C PHE A 135 8.15 -5.28 -3.83
N GLN A 136 7.52 -4.89 -2.72
CA GLN A 136 6.11 -4.52 -2.71
C GLN A 136 5.83 -3.22 -3.46
N GLN A 137 6.69 -2.20 -3.34
CA GLN A 137 6.58 -0.97 -4.12
C GLN A 137 6.66 -1.25 -5.64
N MET A 138 7.58 -2.13 -6.04
CA MET A 138 7.66 -2.60 -7.43
C MET A 138 6.33 -3.24 -7.87
N CYS A 139 5.77 -4.17 -7.09
CA CYS A 139 4.49 -4.80 -7.42
C CYS A 139 3.36 -3.76 -7.55
N ALA A 140 3.26 -2.82 -6.60
CA ALA A 140 2.25 -1.77 -6.60
C ALA A 140 2.36 -0.85 -7.83
N SER A 141 3.57 -0.50 -8.28
CA SER A 141 3.78 0.36 -9.46
C SER A 141 3.23 -0.23 -10.76
N ILE A 142 3.08 -1.55 -10.81
CA ILE A 142 2.59 -2.30 -11.97
C ILE A 142 1.08 -2.58 -11.83
N GLY A 143 0.48 -2.21 -10.70
CA GLY A 143 -0.90 -2.56 -10.36
C GLY A 143 -1.06 -4.03 -9.97
N VAL A 144 0.02 -4.67 -9.54
CA VAL A 144 0.02 -6.03 -9.03
C VAL A 144 0.01 -5.99 -7.51
N ASP A 145 -1.00 -6.63 -6.91
CA ASP A 145 -1.02 -6.86 -5.47
C ASP A 145 -0.55 -8.29 -5.17
N PRO A 146 0.61 -8.49 -4.52
CA PRO A 146 1.09 -9.82 -4.16
C PRO A 146 0.22 -10.52 -3.10
N LEU A 147 -0.73 -9.80 -2.49
CA LEU A 147 -1.66 -10.29 -1.46
C LEU A 147 -3.09 -10.47 -1.99
N ALA A 148 -3.40 -9.97 -3.19
CA ALA A 148 -4.72 -10.19 -3.77
C ALA A 148 -4.87 -11.68 -4.09
N GLY A 149 -5.97 -12.28 -3.63
CA GLY A 149 -6.34 -13.63 -4.00
C GLY A 149 -6.99 -13.73 -5.40
N PRO A 150 -7.27 -14.96 -5.88
CA PRO A 150 -7.74 -15.21 -7.24
C PRO A 150 -9.02 -14.45 -7.61
N ARG A 151 -9.91 -14.21 -6.64
CA ARG A 151 -11.18 -13.49 -6.81
C ARG A 151 -11.03 -11.99 -7.10
N LYS A 152 -9.92 -11.36 -6.73
CA LYS A 152 -9.65 -9.92 -6.96
C LYS A 152 -8.58 -9.69 -8.04
N GLY A 153 -8.39 -10.65 -8.94
CA GLY A 153 -7.41 -10.57 -10.03
C GLY A 153 -5.97 -10.89 -9.61
N GLY A 154 -5.79 -11.45 -8.41
CA GLY A 154 -4.49 -11.81 -7.86
C GLY A 154 -4.22 -13.31 -7.95
N TRP A 155 -3.70 -13.75 -9.09
CA TRP A 155 -3.00 -15.04 -9.21
C TRP A 155 -1.62 -14.99 -8.50
N TRP A 156 -1.17 -13.80 -8.13
CA TRP A 156 0.15 -13.55 -7.57
C TRP A 156 0.32 -14.06 -6.13
N SER A 157 -0.72 -14.09 -5.30
CA SER A 157 -0.56 -14.62 -3.94
C SER A 157 -0.19 -16.11 -3.94
N GLU A 158 -0.81 -16.87 -4.84
CA GLU A 158 -0.61 -18.31 -5.02
C GLU A 158 0.76 -18.61 -5.65
N VAL A 159 1.17 -17.81 -6.63
CA VAL A 159 2.42 -18.05 -7.35
C VAL A 159 3.65 -17.53 -6.63
N LEU A 160 3.54 -16.45 -5.87
CA LEU A 160 4.67 -15.90 -5.13
C LEU A 160 4.85 -16.59 -3.77
N GLY A 161 3.82 -17.26 -3.23
CA GLY A 161 3.84 -17.85 -1.89
C GLY A 161 4.10 -16.82 -0.77
N LEU A 162 4.03 -15.52 -1.10
CA LEU A 162 4.20 -14.42 -0.15
C LEU A 162 2.89 -14.13 0.60
N GLY A 163 1.76 -14.59 0.06
CA GLY A 163 0.47 -14.56 0.74
C GLY A 163 0.52 -15.32 2.05
N ASP A 164 1.10 -16.52 2.09
CA ASP A 164 1.10 -17.39 3.28
C ASP A 164 1.66 -16.68 4.53
N TRP A 165 2.81 -16.03 4.39
CA TRP A 165 3.45 -15.30 5.49
C TRP A 165 2.58 -14.12 5.99
N GLN A 166 1.94 -13.41 5.07
CA GLN A 166 1.06 -12.29 5.42
C GLN A 166 -0.23 -12.75 6.11
N HIS A 167 -0.83 -13.86 5.65
CA HIS A 167 -1.99 -14.45 6.30
C HIS A 167 -1.62 -14.99 7.68
N GLU A 168 -0.47 -15.65 7.82
CA GLU A 168 0.07 -16.09 9.11
C GLU A 168 0.25 -14.91 10.08
N LEU A 169 0.81 -13.79 9.60
CA LEU A 169 0.92 -12.55 10.39
C LEU A 169 -0.47 -12.02 10.78
N GLY A 170 -1.45 -12.06 9.87
CA GLY A 170 -2.85 -11.71 10.16
C GLY A 170 -3.45 -12.55 11.28
N VAL A 171 -3.24 -13.87 11.27
CA VAL A 171 -3.72 -14.78 12.33
C VAL A 171 -3.07 -14.47 13.68
N GLN A 172 -1.77 -14.17 13.70
CA GLN A 172 -1.07 -13.78 14.93
C GLN A 172 -1.58 -12.44 15.50
N ILE A 173 -1.90 -11.47 14.62
CA ILE A 173 -2.53 -10.21 15.03
C ILE A 173 -3.89 -10.49 15.68
N VAL A 174 -4.70 -11.38 15.08
CA VAL A 174 -5.99 -11.79 15.63
C VAL A 174 -5.83 -12.39 17.02
N ASP A 175 -4.89 -13.32 17.19
CA ASP A 175 -4.61 -13.99 18.46
C ASP A 175 -4.23 -13.00 19.57
N ILE A 176 -3.30 -12.08 19.29
CA ILE A 176 -2.92 -11.01 20.23
C ILE A 176 -4.12 -10.11 20.57
N CYS A 177 -4.90 -9.70 19.57
CA CYS A 177 -6.07 -8.87 19.79
C CYS A 177 -7.13 -9.57 20.66
N VAL A 178 -7.31 -10.88 20.50
CA VAL A 178 -8.23 -11.68 21.34
C VAL A 178 -7.69 -11.78 22.77
N ASN A 179 -6.42 -12.13 22.94
CA ASN A 179 -5.81 -12.34 24.26
C ASN A 179 -5.66 -11.04 25.08
N THR A 180 -5.50 -9.90 24.41
CA THR A 180 -5.37 -8.59 25.08
C THR A 180 -6.71 -7.87 25.28
N ARG A 181 -7.80 -8.38 24.68
CA ARG A 181 -9.11 -7.71 24.64
C ARG A 181 -9.68 -7.41 26.02
N GLU A 182 -9.57 -8.34 26.96
CA GLU A 182 -10.08 -8.15 28.33
C GLU A 182 -9.34 -7.03 29.06
N ARG A 183 -8.08 -6.78 28.70
CA ARG A 183 -7.26 -5.76 29.34
C ARG A 183 -7.43 -4.39 28.69
N ASN A 184 -7.48 -4.32 27.36
CA ASN A 184 -7.42 -3.05 26.62
C ASN A 184 -8.73 -2.65 25.90
N GLY A 185 -9.81 -3.43 26.07
CA GLY A 185 -11.11 -3.17 25.43
C GLY A 185 -11.10 -3.33 23.90
N GLY A 186 -10.06 -3.95 23.34
CA GLY A 186 -9.93 -4.20 21.91
C GLY A 186 -9.23 -3.10 21.11
N ILE A 187 -8.52 -2.18 21.78
CA ILE A 187 -7.65 -1.18 21.15
C ILE A 187 -6.21 -1.39 21.62
N ILE A 188 -5.27 -1.44 20.68
CA ILE A 188 -3.84 -1.63 20.97
C ILE A 188 -2.99 -0.65 20.17
N GLU A 189 -1.95 -0.06 20.77
CA GLU A 189 -1.00 0.78 20.06
C GLU A 189 -0.20 -0.06 19.03
N MET A 190 0.11 0.52 17.87
CA MET A 190 0.88 -0.17 16.82
C MET A 190 2.26 -0.64 17.33
N THR A 191 2.93 0.18 18.14
CA THR A 191 4.24 -0.13 18.72
C THR A 191 4.16 -1.34 19.65
N GLU A 192 3.14 -1.39 20.52
CA GLU A 192 2.88 -2.50 21.43
C GLU A 192 2.50 -3.77 20.68
N LEU A 193 1.65 -3.67 19.65
CA LEU A 193 1.32 -4.81 18.81
C LEU A 193 2.55 -5.39 18.12
N ILE A 194 3.43 -4.55 17.57
CA ILE A 194 4.68 -5.01 16.95
C ILE A 194 5.60 -5.68 17.99
N ARG A 195 5.66 -5.14 19.21
CA ARG A 195 6.41 -5.74 20.31
C ARG A 195 5.89 -7.13 20.66
N LEU A 196 4.58 -7.27 20.89
CA LEU A 196 3.95 -8.56 21.19
C LEU A 196 4.10 -9.57 20.05
N LEU A 197 4.02 -9.13 18.80
CA LEU A 197 4.27 -9.99 17.63
C LEU A 197 5.73 -10.46 17.57
N SER A 198 6.68 -9.57 17.89
CA SER A 198 8.11 -9.89 17.92
C SER A 198 8.43 -10.90 19.02
N LYS A 199 7.78 -10.76 20.18
CA LYS A 199 7.82 -11.71 21.30
C LYS A 199 7.26 -13.07 20.92
N LEU A 200 6.06 -13.10 20.31
CA LEU A 200 5.40 -14.34 19.87
C LEU A 200 6.25 -15.12 18.87
N ARG A 201 6.99 -14.43 18.00
CA ARG A 201 7.91 -15.05 17.03
C ARG A 201 9.31 -15.36 17.60
N GLY A 202 9.61 -14.97 18.84
CA GLY A 202 10.93 -15.17 19.47
C GLY A 202 12.05 -14.37 18.77
N VAL A 203 11.71 -13.21 18.21
CA VAL A 203 12.62 -12.31 17.48
C VAL A 203 13.17 -11.20 18.38
N ASP A 204 12.69 -11.09 19.62
CA ASP A 204 13.19 -10.09 20.58
C ASP A 204 14.68 -10.29 20.87
N GLY A 205 15.46 -9.23 20.63
CA GLY A 205 16.88 -9.14 20.99
C GLY A 205 17.90 -9.54 19.92
N ASP A 206 17.51 -10.11 18.78
CA ASP A 206 18.47 -10.56 17.76
C ASP A 206 18.14 -10.03 16.36
N SER A 207 18.89 -9.00 15.95
CA SER A 207 18.80 -8.36 14.63
C SER A 207 19.17 -9.29 13.46
N SER A 208 19.62 -10.51 13.75
CA SER A 208 20.03 -11.52 12.77
C SER A 208 18.95 -12.57 12.45
N LYS A 209 17.84 -12.64 13.22
CA LYS A 209 16.75 -13.60 12.98
C LYS A 209 15.79 -13.13 11.88
N ALA A 210 15.41 -14.07 11.03
CA ALA A 210 14.43 -13.84 9.97
C ALA A 210 13.06 -13.48 10.54
N GLY A 211 12.41 -12.47 9.94
CA GLY A 211 11.02 -12.14 10.26
C GLY A 211 10.80 -10.88 11.09
N LYS A 212 11.68 -9.88 11.02
CA LYS A 212 11.39 -8.55 11.57
C LYS A 212 10.09 -8.00 10.94
N ILE A 213 9.19 -7.52 11.80
CA ILE A 213 7.88 -7.00 11.43
C ILE A 213 7.94 -5.47 11.43
N THR A 214 7.38 -4.86 10.38
CA THR A 214 7.22 -3.40 10.28
C THR A 214 5.76 -3.00 10.40
N GLU A 215 5.51 -1.72 10.70
CA GLU A 215 4.14 -1.17 10.72
C GLU A 215 3.42 -1.39 9.40
N ASP A 216 4.10 -1.25 8.26
CA ASP A 216 3.55 -1.51 6.93
C ASP A 216 3.10 -2.96 6.73
N ASP A 217 3.78 -3.92 7.37
CA ASP A 217 3.38 -5.34 7.32
C ASP A 217 2.10 -5.56 8.13
N VAL A 218 1.98 -4.91 9.29
CA VAL A 218 0.77 -4.97 10.13
C VAL A 218 -0.41 -4.33 9.43
N VAL A 219 -0.24 -3.12 8.88
CA VAL A 219 -1.29 -2.40 8.14
C VAL A 219 -1.80 -3.23 6.97
N ARG A 220 -0.91 -3.89 6.22
CA ARG A 220 -1.31 -4.77 5.12
C ARG A 220 -2.03 -6.04 5.59
N SER A 221 -1.57 -6.65 6.68
CA SER A 221 -2.25 -7.81 7.25
C SER A 221 -3.65 -7.46 7.73
N ILE A 222 -3.85 -6.27 8.31
CA ILE A 222 -5.18 -5.82 8.71
C ILE A 222 -6.11 -5.62 7.50
N LYS A 223 -5.59 -5.10 6.38
CA LYS A 223 -6.36 -4.99 5.13
C LYS A 223 -6.81 -6.35 4.58
N THR A 224 -6.03 -7.42 4.79
CA THR A 224 -6.48 -8.77 4.38
C THR A 224 -7.56 -9.34 5.30
N LEU A 225 -7.65 -8.84 6.55
CA LEU A 225 -8.69 -9.22 7.52
C LEU A 225 -10.00 -8.44 7.36
N GLU A 226 -9.99 -7.28 6.69
CA GLU A 226 -11.17 -6.42 6.47
C GLU A 226 -12.40 -7.17 5.91
N PRO A 227 -12.29 -8.11 4.93
CA PRO A 227 -13.43 -8.85 4.42
C PRO A 227 -14.13 -9.75 5.44
N LEU A 228 -13.49 -10.05 6.59
CA LEU A 228 -14.09 -10.87 7.65
C LEU A 228 -15.16 -10.09 8.44
N GLY A 229 -15.21 -8.76 8.34
CA GLY A 229 -16.20 -7.94 9.04
C GLY A 229 -16.06 -7.93 10.57
N ALA A 230 -14.94 -8.39 11.12
CA ALA A 230 -14.71 -8.51 12.55
C ALA A 230 -14.25 -7.19 13.23
N GLY A 231 -14.22 -6.07 12.51
CA GLY A 231 -13.87 -4.76 13.06
C GLY A 231 -12.37 -4.46 13.14
N TYR A 232 -11.52 -5.28 12.50
CA TYR A 232 -10.09 -5.01 12.39
C TYR A 232 -9.82 -3.79 11.53
N ARG A 233 -9.32 -2.72 12.15
CA ARG A 233 -9.01 -1.46 11.46
C ARG A 233 -7.85 -0.74 12.12
N VAL A 234 -7.10 0.01 11.31
CA VAL A 234 -6.07 0.92 11.81
C VAL A 234 -6.71 2.30 11.99
N ILE A 235 -6.68 2.82 13.21
CA ILE A 235 -7.11 4.17 13.53
C ILE A 235 -5.91 5.03 13.91
N LYS A 236 -5.99 6.32 13.65
CA LYS A 236 -5.00 7.29 14.12
C LYS A 236 -5.60 8.09 15.24
N VAL A 237 -4.99 8.03 16.42
CA VAL A 237 -5.40 8.80 17.60
C VAL A 237 -4.23 9.69 18.00
N GLY A 238 -4.41 11.00 17.91
CA GLY A 238 -3.34 11.96 18.12
C GLY A 238 -2.20 11.77 17.11
N SER A 239 -0.99 11.54 17.63
CA SER A 239 0.21 11.29 16.82
C SER A 239 0.47 9.80 16.53
N LYS A 240 -0.20 8.88 17.23
CA LYS A 240 0.08 7.45 17.20
C LYS A 240 -0.95 6.67 16.39
N SER A 241 -0.47 5.65 15.66
CA SER A 241 -1.32 4.64 15.01
C SER A 241 -1.74 3.58 16.02
N MET A 242 -3.01 3.17 15.99
CA MET A 242 -3.55 2.12 16.86
C MET A 242 -4.37 1.15 16.02
N VAL A 243 -4.47 -0.09 16.49
CA VAL A 243 -5.28 -1.15 15.88
C VAL A 243 -6.50 -1.40 16.74
N CYS A 244 -7.67 -1.35 16.12
CA CYS A 244 -8.94 -1.74 16.72
C CYS A 244 -9.30 -3.15 16.26
N SER A 245 -9.84 -3.96 17.17
CA SER A 245 -10.37 -5.30 16.92
C SER A 245 -11.87 -5.42 17.29
N SER A 246 -12.53 -4.27 17.43
CA SER A 246 -13.95 -4.16 17.77
C SER A 246 -14.70 -3.48 16.64
N VAL A 247 -15.92 -3.97 16.38
CA VAL A 247 -16.85 -3.41 15.40
C VAL A 247 -17.38 -2.04 15.86
N LYS A 248 -17.31 -1.74 17.16
CA LYS A 248 -17.73 -0.45 17.69
C LYS A 248 -16.85 0.68 17.14
N GLU A 249 -17.51 1.72 16.64
CA GLU A 249 -16.83 2.96 16.27
C GLU A 249 -16.40 3.72 17.52
N LEU A 250 -15.29 4.44 17.39
CA LEU A 250 -14.76 5.26 18.47
C LEU A 250 -15.48 6.61 18.42
N ASP A 251 -16.14 6.99 19.51
CA ASP A 251 -16.82 8.27 19.62
C ASP A 251 -15.81 9.44 19.65
N SER A 252 -16.25 10.65 19.30
CA SER A 252 -15.39 11.84 19.30
C SER A 252 -14.79 12.10 20.68
N ASP A 253 -15.57 11.88 21.73
CA ASP A 253 -15.15 12.15 23.11
C ASP A 253 -14.09 11.14 23.56
N GLN A 254 -14.25 9.88 23.15
CA GLN A 254 -13.30 8.81 23.41
C GLN A 254 -11.98 9.06 22.70
N ALA A 255 -12.02 9.52 21.44
CA ALA A 255 -10.81 9.88 20.70
C ALA A 255 -10.00 11.00 21.38
N VAL A 256 -10.70 11.98 21.97
CA VAL A 256 -10.05 13.06 22.72
C VAL A 256 -9.43 12.54 24.02
N ILE A 257 -10.14 11.69 24.77
CA ILE A 257 -9.62 11.08 26.01
C ILE A 257 -8.41 10.19 25.71
N LEU A 258 -8.49 9.33 24.69
CA LEU A 258 -7.36 8.50 24.26
C LEU A 258 -6.15 9.34 23.85
N SER A 259 -6.37 10.45 23.13
CA SER A 259 -5.28 11.37 22.78
C SER A 259 -4.68 12.09 23.99
N LEU A 260 -5.45 12.34 25.04
CA LEU A 260 -4.95 12.89 26.30
C LEU A 260 -4.15 11.83 27.06
N ALA A 261 -4.69 10.62 27.19
CA ALA A 261 -4.06 9.49 27.86
C ALA A 261 -2.69 9.14 27.25
N GLN A 262 -2.55 9.22 25.92
CA GLN A 262 -1.26 9.04 25.25
C GLN A 262 -0.18 10.04 25.70
N LYS A 263 -0.56 11.26 26.13
CA LYS A 263 0.38 12.28 26.61
C LYS A 263 0.71 12.13 28.08
N THR A 264 -0.21 11.59 28.88
CA THR A 264 -0.10 11.45 30.32
C THR A 264 0.34 10.06 30.77
N GLY A 265 0.69 9.17 29.83
CA GLY A 265 1.15 7.81 30.14
C GLY A 265 0.02 6.86 30.53
N GLY A 266 -1.20 7.11 30.06
CA GLY A 266 -2.38 6.27 30.31
C GLY A 266 -3.28 6.75 31.44
N ARG A 267 -2.78 7.58 32.37
CA ARG A 267 -3.55 8.09 33.51
C ARG A 267 -4.25 9.42 33.19
N PHE A 268 -5.51 9.59 33.57
CA PHE A 268 -6.18 10.89 33.55
C PHE A 268 -7.21 11.04 34.68
N ASP A 269 -7.46 12.28 35.09
CA ASP A 269 -8.44 12.62 36.12
C ASP A 269 -9.53 13.52 35.53
N GLU A 270 -10.71 13.57 36.17
CA GLU A 270 -11.83 14.43 35.74
C GLU A 270 -11.39 15.91 35.65
N LYS A 271 -10.59 16.39 36.62
CA LYS A 271 -10.06 17.76 36.64
C LYS A 271 -9.13 18.03 35.45
N THR A 272 -8.20 17.11 35.20
CA THR A 272 -7.24 17.21 34.08
C THR A 272 -7.97 17.19 32.74
N LEU A 273 -9.00 16.35 32.61
CA LEU A 273 -9.84 16.26 31.43
C LEU A 273 -10.58 17.58 31.18
N VAL A 274 -11.22 18.15 32.19
CA VAL A 274 -11.91 19.45 32.11
C VAL A 274 -10.96 20.58 31.73
N ILE A 275 -9.76 20.63 32.32
CA ILE A 275 -8.77 21.68 32.03
C ILE A 275 -8.29 21.60 30.57
N HIS A 276 -7.97 20.40 30.09
CA HIS A 276 -7.42 20.21 28.74
C HIS A 276 -8.49 20.35 27.64
N THR A 277 -9.72 19.87 27.88
CA THR A 277 -10.79 19.85 26.87
C THR A 277 -11.75 21.03 26.94
N ARG A 278 -11.76 21.75 28.07
CA ARG A 278 -12.75 22.79 28.41
C ARG A 278 -14.20 22.28 28.40
N TRP A 279 -14.39 20.98 28.63
CA TRP A 279 -15.73 20.40 28.76
C TRP A 279 -16.38 20.76 30.08
N THR A 280 -17.71 20.65 30.14
CA THR A 280 -18.43 20.66 31.41
C THR A 280 -18.04 19.43 32.23
N VAL A 281 -18.07 19.57 33.55
CA VAL A 281 -17.77 18.48 34.49
C VAL A 281 -18.69 17.26 34.22
N GLU A 282 -19.97 17.51 33.99
CA GLU A 282 -20.96 16.47 33.66
C GLU A 282 -20.61 15.71 32.38
N ARG A 283 -20.17 16.41 31.32
CA ARG A 283 -19.75 15.75 30.07
C ARG A 283 -18.47 14.94 30.28
N ALA A 284 -17.48 15.48 30.99
CA ALA A 284 -16.25 14.77 31.30
C ALA A 284 -16.52 13.47 32.08
N ARG A 285 -17.42 13.52 33.07
CA ARG A 285 -17.86 12.35 33.84
C ARG A 285 -18.64 11.35 33.00
N ALA A 286 -19.57 11.81 32.18
CA ALA A 286 -20.34 10.96 31.27
C ALA A 286 -19.43 10.26 30.25
N ALA A 287 -18.44 10.96 29.70
CA ALA A 287 -17.47 10.38 28.77
C ALA A 287 -16.58 9.33 29.45
N ALA A 288 -16.08 9.61 30.66
CA ALA A 288 -15.26 8.65 31.42
C ALA A 288 -16.07 7.40 31.80
N SER A 289 -17.28 7.55 32.33
CA SER A 289 -18.17 6.42 32.67
C SER A 289 -18.54 5.59 31.44
N ASN A 290 -18.85 6.22 30.31
CA ASN A 290 -19.13 5.51 29.06
C ASN A 290 -17.92 4.65 28.61
N MET A 291 -16.69 5.16 28.74
CA MET A 291 -15.49 4.40 28.38
C MET A 291 -15.29 3.15 29.25
N ILE A 292 -15.79 3.16 30.49
CA ILE A 292 -15.74 2.01 31.41
C ILE A 292 -16.90 1.06 31.12
N ASP A 293 -18.13 1.54 31.30
CA ASP A 293 -19.33 0.69 31.38
C ASP A 293 -19.72 0.11 30.02
N ARG A 294 -19.55 0.90 28.95
CA ARG A 294 -19.97 0.47 27.61
C ARG A 294 -18.86 -0.21 26.86
N ASP A 295 -17.64 0.34 26.94
CA ASP A 295 -16.58 -0.01 26.00
C ASP A 295 -15.39 -0.75 26.63
N GLY A 296 -15.26 -0.74 27.96
CA GLY A 296 -14.17 -1.43 28.65
C GLY A 296 -12.79 -0.92 28.26
N LEU A 297 -12.69 0.34 27.85
CA LEU A 297 -11.45 0.99 27.41
C LEU A 297 -10.67 1.64 28.56
N CYS A 298 -11.34 1.83 29.71
CA CYS A 298 -10.77 2.46 30.88
C CYS A 298 -10.94 1.59 32.12
N TRP A 299 -9.96 1.68 33.02
CA TRP A 299 -10.03 1.16 34.38
C TRP A 299 -10.19 2.33 35.36
N VAL A 300 -10.80 2.05 36.51
CA VAL A 300 -10.98 3.00 37.60
C VAL A 300 -10.01 2.64 38.71
N ASP A 301 -9.34 3.65 39.25
CA ASP A 301 -8.52 3.55 40.44
C ASP A 301 -9.00 4.57 41.49
N GLU A 302 -9.53 4.05 42.59
CA GLU A 302 -10.02 4.82 43.74
C GLU A 302 -8.93 5.10 44.79
N GLN A 303 -7.73 4.51 44.62
CA GLN A 303 -6.64 4.54 45.59
C GLN A 303 -5.51 5.51 45.21
N ASP A 304 -5.74 6.38 44.22
CA ASP A 304 -4.71 7.28 43.71
C ASP A 304 -4.21 8.27 44.78
N GLU A 305 -2.90 8.50 44.81
CA GLU A 305 -2.19 9.33 45.80
C GLU A 305 -2.69 10.77 45.87
N SER A 306 -3.34 11.26 44.79
CA SER A 306 -3.88 12.61 44.70
C SER A 306 -5.21 12.80 45.45
N GLY A 307 -5.75 11.74 46.06
CA GLY A 307 -6.96 11.79 46.89
C GLY A 307 -8.27 11.89 46.11
N GLY A 308 -8.38 11.19 44.98
CA GLY A 308 -9.59 11.15 44.15
C GLY A 308 -9.63 9.96 43.20
N ILE A 309 -10.72 9.84 42.45
CA ILE A 309 -10.89 8.80 41.43
C ILE A 309 -10.03 9.15 40.21
N SER A 310 -9.10 8.27 39.86
CA SER A 310 -8.31 8.36 38.63
C SER A 310 -8.75 7.28 37.63
N TYR A 311 -8.54 7.58 36.35
CA TYR A 311 -8.89 6.69 35.25
C TYR A 311 -7.64 6.30 34.48
N TRP A 312 -7.56 5.03 34.09
CA TRP A 312 -6.43 4.47 33.36
C TRP A 312 -6.89 3.92 32.03
N VAL A 313 -6.15 4.23 30.97
CA VAL A 313 -6.39 3.73 29.60
C VAL A 313 -5.31 2.70 29.26
N PRO A 314 -5.58 1.40 29.37
CA PRO A 314 -4.59 0.34 29.17
C PRO A 314 -3.94 0.36 27.79
N SER A 315 -4.66 0.81 26.77
CA SER A 315 -4.15 0.92 25.39
C SER A 315 -3.12 2.05 25.18
N ALA A 316 -2.98 2.96 26.15
CA ALA A 316 -2.04 4.08 26.12
C ALA A 316 -0.90 3.94 27.15
N ILE A 317 -0.94 2.88 27.97
CA ILE A 317 0.12 2.55 28.93
C ILE A 317 1.27 1.86 28.19
N ALA A 318 2.50 2.24 28.51
CA ALA A 318 3.67 1.48 28.11
C ALA A 318 3.83 0.31 29.09
N TRP A 319 3.67 -0.92 28.60
CA TRP A 319 3.83 -2.13 29.41
C TRP A 319 5.29 -2.55 29.39
N ASP A 320 5.95 -2.52 30.55
CA ASP A 320 7.27 -3.12 30.71
C ASP A 320 7.13 -4.65 30.82
N ASP A 321 8.13 -5.38 30.30
CA ASP A 321 8.20 -6.83 30.44
C ASP A 321 8.75 -7.18 31.83
N GLU A 322 7.90 -7.72 32.71
CA GLU A 322 8.34 -8.58 33.82
C GLU A 322 8.69 -9.99 33.33
#